data_AF-A0A6M0BVF2-F1
#
_entry.id   AF-A0A6M0BVF2-F1
#
_cell.length_a   1.000
_cell.length_b   1.000
_cell.length_c   1.000
_cell.angle_alpha   90.00
_cell.angle_beta   90.00
_cell.angle_gamma   90.00
#
_symmetry.space_group_name_H-M   'P 1'
#
loop_
_entity.id
_entity.type
_entity.pdbx_description
1 polymer ?
#
loop_
_entity_poly.entity_id
_entity_poly.type
_entity_poly.pdbx_seq_one_letter_code
_entity_poly.pdbx_strand_id
1 'polypeptide(L)'
;MTNKYSDLSLPQGLIISCQAPTDSPLNHPEVIAAMAQASINQGASAVRIDTPSHIRAVRQRITQPIIGLWKQQIPGFEVYITPQFS
;
A
#
# COMPACT_ATOMS: atom_id res chain seq x y z
N MET A 1 -22.16 -21.80 2.71
CA MET A 1 -20.84 -21.18 2.40
C MET A 1 -20.86 -19.79 3.01
N THR A 2 -20.14 -19.56 4.10
CA THR A 2 -20.01 -18.22 4.68
C THR A 2 -19.09 -17.40 3.76
N ASN A 3 -19.58 -16.26 3.28
CA ASN A 3 -18.79 -15.32 2.50
C ASN A 3 -17.64 -14.82 3.38
N LYS A 4 -16.40 -15.26 3.12
CA LYS A 4 -15.18 -14.93 3.89
C LYS A 4 -14.87 -13.42 3.94
N TYR A 5 -15.67 -12.61 3.24
CA TYR A 5 -15.49 -11.19 3.06
C TYR A 5 -16.66 -10.36 3.59
N SER A 6 -17.58 -10.95 4.37
CA SER A 6 -18.66 -10.20 5.01
C SER A 6 -18.18 -9.13 6.01
N ASP A 7 -16.90 -9.17 6.41
CA ASP A 7 -16.24 -8.23 7.32
C ASP A 7 -15.19 -7.34 6.63
N LEU A 8 -15.17 -7.26 5.29
CA LEU A 8 -14.20 -6.47 4.52
C LEU A 8 -14.49 -4.96 4.50
N SER A 9 -15.21 -4.45 5.49
CA SER A 9 -15.36 -3.01 5.65
C SER A 9 -14.01 -2.41 6.01
N LEU A 10 -13.55 -1.44 5.23
CA LEU A 10 -12.41 -0.62 5.65
C LEU A 10 -12.82 0.07 6.95
N PRO A 11 -11.96 0.05 7.99
CA PRO A 11 -12.23 0.78 9.21
C PRO A 11 -12.45 2.25 8.88
N GLN A 12 -13.47 2.87 9.47
CA GLN A 12 -13.62 4.33 9.38
C GLN A 12 -12.38 5.01 9.96
N GLY A 13 -11.90 6.06 9.31
CA GLY A 13 -10.77 6.85 9.77
C GLY A 13 -9.76 7.19 8.67
N LEU A 14 -8.59 7.65 9.09
CA LEU A 14 -7.55 8.15 8.19
C LEU A 14 -6.77 7.00 7.55
N ILE A 15 -6.66 7.02 6.22
CA ILE A 15 -5.80 6.12 5.46
C ILE A 15 -4.61 6.91 4.94
N ILE A 16 -3.39 6.47 5.28
CA ILE A 16 -2.16 7.17 4.87
C ILE A 16 -1.52 6.45 3.69
N SER A 17 -1.25 7.19 2.62
CA SER A 17 -0.55 6.69 1.43
C SER A 17 0.97 6.83 1.60
N CYS A 18 1.65 5.75 1.96
CA CYS A 18 3.11 5.74 2.16
C CYS A 18 3.81 5.36 0.86
N GLN A 19 4.23 6.36 0.08
CA GLN A 19 4.87 6.19 -1.23
C GLN A 19 5.93 7.28 -1.41
N ALA A 20 6.97 6.99 -2.21
CA ALA A 20 8.02 7.93 -2.57
C ALA A 20 8.30 7.86 -4.08
N PRO A 21 8.78 8.95 -4.71
CA PRO A 21 9.29 8.93 -6.08
C PRO A 21 10.43 7.92 -6.25
N THR A 22 10.55 7.29 -7.42
CA THR A 22 11.53 6.20 -7.64
C THR A 22 12.99 6.61 -7.48
N ASP A 23 13.28 7.89 -7.70
CA ASP A 23 14.58 8.54 -7.55
C ASP A 23 14.84 9.07 -6.13
N SER A 24 13.85 8.99 -5.23
CA SER A 24 14.00 9.42 -3.84
C SER A 24 14.74 8.37 -3.01
N PRO A 25 15.64 8.78 -2.08
CA PRO A 25 16.21 7.86 -1.10
C PRO A 25 15.16 7.22 -0.17
N LEU A 26 13.95 7.78 -0.11
CA LEU A 26 12.82 7.21 0.64
C LEU A 26 12.18 6.01 -0.06
N ASN A 27 12.47 5.79 -1.34
CA ASN A 27 11.95 4.69 -2.14
C ASN A 27 12.72 3.38 -1.91
N HIS A 28 12.93 3.05 -0.64
CA HIS A 28 13.50 1.79 -0.21
C HIS A 28 12.45 1.01 0.60
N PRO A 29 12.27 -0.30 0.38
CA PRO A 29 11.20 -1.08 1.04
C PRO A 29 11.16 -0.91 2.56
N GLU A 30 12.31 -0.96 3.22
CA GLU A 30 12.39 -0.81 4.68
C GLU A 30 12.04 0.61 5.17
N VAL A 31 12.25 1.63 4.34
CA VAL A 31 11.89 3.03 4.66
C VAL A 31 10.39 3.24 4.50
N ILE A 32 9.80 2.76 3.39
CA ILE A 32 8.34 2.75 3.21
C ILE A 32 7.66 1.98 4.36
N ALA A 33 8.21 0.82 4.74
CA ALA A 33 7.71 0.04 5.86
C ALA A 33 7.82 0.78 7.20
N ALA A 34 8.87 1.58 7.42
CA ALA A 34 9.00 2.42 8.61
C ALA A 34 7.94 3.53 8.65
N MET A 35 7.71 4.21 7.52
CA MET A 35 6.68 5.25 7.41
C MET A 35 5.27 4.68 7.62
N ALA A 36 4.99 3.49 7.08
CA ALA A 36 3.72 2.81 7.29
C ALA A 36 3.52 2.45 8.77
N GLN A 37 4.55 1.90 9.43
CA GLN A 37 4.48 1.63 10.87
C GLN A 37 4.25 2.90 11.68
N ALA A 38 4.97 3.97 11.39
CA ALA A 38 4.79 5.26 12.05
C ALA A 38 3.37 5.81 11.87
N SER A 39 2.83 5.70 10.65
CA SER A 39 1.45 6.09 10.33
C SER A 39 0.42 5.35 11.19
N ILE A 40 0.57 4.02 11.30
CA ILE A 40 -0.29 3.19 12.15
C ILE A 40 -0.15 3.57 13.63
N ASN A 41 1.07 3.78 14.12
CA ASN A 41 1.32 4.19 15.51
C ASN A 41 0.65 5.52 15.86
N GLN A 42 0.47 6.41 14.86
CA GLN A 42 -0.21 7.70 15.01
C GLN A 42 -1.71 7.65 14.68
N GLY A 43 -2.32 6.46 14.62
CA GLY A 43 -3.76 6.29 14.53
C GLY A 43 -4.33 6.19 13.12
N ALA A 44 -3.50 5.96 12.10
CA ALA A 44 -4.03 5.60 10.78
C ALA A 44 -4.76 4.25 10.84
N SER A 45 -5.95 4.17 10.26
CA SER A 45 -6.77 2.97 10.24
C SER A 45 -6.30 1.95 9.18
N ALA A 46 -5.60 2.43 8.15
CA ALA A 46 -5.01 1.61 7.09
C ALA A 46 -3.90 2.39 6.36
N VAL A 47 -3.16 1.70 5.49
CA VAL A 47 -2.16 2.33 4.61
C VAL A 47 -2.37 1.96 3.14
N ARG A 48 -1.98 2.85 2.22
CA ARG A 48 -1.94 2.59 0.78
C ARG A 48 -0.49 2.54 0.29
N ILE A 49 -0.10 1.42 -0.32
CA ILE A 49 1.30 1.11 -0.64
C ILE A 49 1.44 0.74 -2.11
N ASP A 50 2.48 1.27 -2.76
CA ASP A 50 2.83 1.00 -4.16
C ASP A 50 3.94 -0.03 -4.29
N THR A 51 3.80 -0.93 -5.26
CA THR A 51 4.68 -2.05 -5.66
C THR A 51 4.64 -3.29 -4.75
N PRO A 52 4.79 -4.50 -5.32
CA PRO A 52 4.82 -5.73 -4.54
C PRO A 52 5.93 -5.79 -3.47
N SER A 53 7.10 -5.19 -3.75
CA SER A 53 8.24 -5.21 -2.83
C SER A 53 7.98 -4.41 -1.56
N HIS A 54 7.41 -3.20 -1.68
CA HIS A 54 7.03 -2.40 -0.53
C HIS A 54 5.86 -3.02 0.24
N ILE A 55 4.86 -3.56 -0.46
CA ILE A 55 3.73 -4.26 0.19
C ILE A 55 4.25 -5.41 1.05
N ARG A 56 5.19 -6.20 0.52
CA ARG A 56 5.82 -7.30 1.27
C ARG A 56 6.53 -6.80 2.52
N ALA A 57 7.33 -5.73 2.42
CA ALA A 57 8.05 -5.16 3.56
C ALA A 57 7.10 -4.58 4.62
N VAL A 58 6.07 -3.82 4.20
CA VAL A 58 5.06 -3.24 5.09
C VAL A 58 4.28 -4.33 5.82
N ARG A 59 3.90 -5.41 5.11
CA ARG A 59 3.17 -6.53 5.71
C ARG A 59 3.95 -7.25 6.82
N GLN A 60 5.29 -7.21 6.80
CA GLN A 60 6.09 -7.76 7.90
C GLN A 60 6.02 -6.91 9.18
N ARG A 61 5.56 -5.66 9.09
CA ARG A 61 5.54 -4.72 10.23
C ARG A 61 4.14 -4.45 10.77
N ILE A 62 3.12 -4.42 9.93
CA ILE A 62 1.75 -4.08 10.33
C ILE A 62 0.74 -5.20 10.05
N THR A 63 -0.27 -5.29 10.92
CA THR A 63 -1.41 -6.22 10.76
C THR A 63 -2.64 -5.54 10.15
N GLN A 64 -2.68 -4.21 10.15
CA GLN A 64 -3.77 -3.39 9.62
C GLN A 64 -3.97 -3.60 8.10
N PRO A 65 -5.13 -3.19 7.56
CA PRO A 65 -5.40 -3.27 6.13
C PRO A 65 -4.36 -2.50 5.30
N ILE A 66 -3.97 -3.11 4.18
CA ILE A 66 -3.11 -2.50 3.17
C ILE A 66 -3.92 -2.41 1.88
N ILE A 67 -4.10 -1.20 1.35
CA ILE A 67 -4.60 -0.97 0.00
C ILE A 67 -3.39 -1.03 -0.93
N GLY A 68 -3.22 -2.18 -1.59
CA GLY A 68 -2.14 -2.39 -2.55
C GLY A 68 -2.45 -1.79 -3.91
N LEU A 69 -1.43 -1.27 -4.57
CA LEU A 69 -1.45 -0.92 -5.99
C LEU A 69 -0.07 -1.15 -6.60
N TRP A 70 -0.01 -1.10 -7.93
CA TRP A 70 1.25 -1.14 -8.64
C TRP A 70 1.25 -0.14 -9.79
N LYS A 71 2.00 0.95 -9.64
CA LYS A 71 2.15 1.94 -10.71
C LYS A 71 3.10 1.41 -11.78
N GLN A 72 2.61 1.32 -13.01
CA GLN A 72 3.38 0.87 -14.16
C GLN A 72 3.04 1.77 -15.35
N GLN A 73 4.06 2.37 -15.96
CA GLN A 73 3.90 3.13 -17.20
C GLN A 73 4.00 2.17 -18.39
N ILE A 74 2.94 2.08 -19.19
CA ILE A 74 2.88 1.25 -20.39
C ILE A 74 2.81 2.17 -21.60
N PRO A 75 3.76 2.09 -22.57
CA PRO A 75 3.75 2.94 -23.76
C PRO A 75 2.41 2.87 -24.50
N GLY A 76 1.83 4.03 -24.80
CA GLY A 76 0.55 4.14 -25.51
C GLY A 76 -0.70 4.07 -24.63
N PHE A 77 -0.57 3.97 -23.31
CA PHE A 77 -1.71 3.95 -22.38
C PHE A 77 -1.56 5.03 -21.30
N GLU A 78 -2.66 5.72 -21.00
CA GLU A 78 -2.72 6.68 -19.88
C GLU A 78 -3.01 6.00 -18.54
N VAL A 79 -3.58 4.79 -18.56
CA VAL A 79 -3.87 4.00 -17.35
C VAL A 79 -2.56 3.47 -16.77
N TYR A 80 -2.24 3.87 -15.54
CA TYR A 80 -0.96 3.52 -14.91
C TYR A 80 -1.08 2.97 -13.49
N ILE A 81 -2.23 3.06 -12.81
CA ILE A 81 -2.43 2.49 -11.47
C ILE A 81 -2.99 1.08 -11.62
N THR A 82 -2.17 0.07 -11.35
CA THR A 82 -2.51 -1.35 -11.48
C THR A 82 -3.14 -1.67 -12.85
N PRO A 83 -2.42 -1.41 -13.97
CA PRO A 83 -3.01 -1.47 -15.30
C PRO A 83 -3.23 -2.89 -15.83
N GLN A 84 -2.66 -3.92 -15.20
CA GLN A 84 -2.67 -5.30 -15.67
C GLN A 84 -2.77 -6.32 -14.51
N PHE A 85 -3.13 -7.56 -14.83
CA PHE A 85 -3.28 -8.67 -13.87
C PHE A 85 -2.01 -9.51 -13.66
N SER A 86 -1.00 -9.31 -14.50
CA SER A 86 0.25 -10.10 -14.55
C SER A 86 1.28 -9.67 -13.52
#